data_AF-A0A7Y0MGN2-F1
#
_entry.id   AF-A0A7Y0MGN2-F1
#
_cell.length_a   1.000
_cell.length_b   1.000
_cell.length_c   1.000
_cell.angle_alpha   90.00
_cell.angle_beta   90.00
_cell.angle_gamma   90.00
#
_symmetry.space_group_name_H-M   'P 1'
#
loop_
_entity.id
_entity.type
_entity.pdbx_description
1 polymer ?
#
loop_
_entity_poly.entity_id
_entity_poly.type
_entity_poly.pdbx_seq_one_letter_code
_entity_poly.pdbx_strand_id
1 'polypeptide(L)'
;MSKGKPSSFTPYFTEDDAGQVRAAFLAAGHWEGYASISELIEAATLREVRRLARKYNHNRTWEPAPPGTLRPGQRTREEQR
;
A
#
# COMPACT_ATOMS: atom_id res chain seq x y z
N MET A 1 3.14 23.08 3.65
CA MET A 1 3.28 21.63 3.77
C MET A 1 3.57 21.32 5.23
N SER A 2 2.67 20.64 5.96
CA SER A 2 2.93 20.35 7.38
C SER A 2 4.20 19.52 7.50
N LYS A 3 5.12 19.95 8.36
CA LYS A 3 6.39 19.27 8.69
C LYS A 3 6.12 18.07 9.62
N GLY A 4 5.19 17.20 9.24
CA GLY A 4 4.94 15.95 9.96
C GLY A 4 6.11 15.00 9.72
N LYS A 5 6.58 14.31 10.77
CA LYS A 5 7.50 13.18 10.57
C LYS A 5 6.84 12.19 9.60
N PRO A 6 7.55 11.72 8.55
CA PRO A 6 7.00 10.69 7.68
C PRO A 6 6.66 9.46 8.53
N SER A 7 5.42 9.01 8.45
CA SER A 7 4.99 7.75 9.06
C SER A 7 5.22 6.65 8.04
N SER A 8 6.22 5.80 8.28
CA SER A 8 6.46 4.62 7.46
C SER A 8 5.77 3.40 8.05
N PHE A 9 5.13 2.60 7.20
CA PHE A 9 4.77 1.22 7.52
C PHE A 9 5.39 0.31 6.46
N THR A 10 5.92 -0.83 6.89
CA THR A 10 6.55 -1.80 5.98
C THR A 10 5.53 -2.87 5.62
N PRO A 11 5.04 -2.92 4.37
CA PRO A 11 4.22 -4.03 3.94
C PRO A 11 5.06 -5.31 3.96
N TYR A 12 4.47 -6.38 4.48
CA TYR A 12 5.04 -7.70 4.35
C TYR A 12 4.61 -8.28 2.99
N PHE A 13 5.56 -8.86 2.27
CA PHE A 13 5.35 -9.59 1.03
C PHE A 13 6.00 -10.97 1.16
N THR A 14 5.50 -11.95 0.40
CA THR A 14 6.30 -13.15 0.16
C THR A 14 7.52 -12.79 -0.70
N GLU A 15 8.54 -13.66 -0.72
CA GLU A 15 9.72 -13.43 -1.57
C GLU A 15 9.34 -13.30 -3.05
N ASP A 16 8.43 -14.16 -3.51
CA ASP A 16 7.90 -14.18 -4.87
C ASP A 16 7.15 -12.89 -5.20
N ASP A 17 6.24 -12.44 -4.33
CA ASP A 17 5.49 -11.19 -4.53
C ASP A 17 6.43 -9.99 -4.57
N ALA A 18 7.41 -9.93 -3.64
CA ALA A 18 8.40 -8.87 -3.63
C ALA A 18 9.26 -8.89 -4.91
N GLY A 19 9.57 -10.08 -5.43
CA GLY A 19 10.22 -10.27 -6.72
C GLY A 19 9.41 -9.70 -7.87
N GLN A 20 8.10 -10.00 -7.92
CA GLN A 20 7.21 -9.47 -8.96
C GLN A 20 7.07 -7.95 -8.89
N VAL A 21 6.94 -7.37 -7.69
CA VAL A 21 6.88 -5.92 -7.51
C VAL A 21 8.13 -5.24 -8.07
N ARG A 22 9.33 -5.80 -7.74
CA ARG A 22 10.60 -5.30 -8.29
C ARG A 22 10.66 -5.42 -9.81
N ALA A 23 10.26 -6.57 -10.36
CA ALA A 23 10.28 -6.81 -11.80
C ALA A 23 9.35 -5.84 -12.55
N ALA A 24 8.13 -5.64 -12.06
CA ALA A 24 7.16 -4.70 -12.64
C ALA A 24 7.68 -3.26 -12.59
N PHE A 25 8.27 -2.84 -11.47
CA PHE A 25 8.87 -1.50 -11.36
C PHE A 25 10.02 -1.30 -12.35
N LEU A 26 10.92 -2.28 -12.49
CA LEU A 26 12.03 -2.20 -13.45
C LEU A 26 11.54 -2.15 -14.90
N ALA A 27 10.47 -2.89 -15.23
CA ALA A 27 9.95 -2.97 -16.59
C ALA A 27 9.14 -1.72 -16.99
N ALA A 28 8.32 -1.18 -16.07
CA ALA A 28 7.30 -0.20 -16.40
C ALA A 28 7.29 1.06 -15.51
N GLY A 29 7.99 1.04 -14.38
CA GLY A 29 7.88 2.08 -13.35
C GLY A 29 8.15 3.49 -13.85
N HIS A 30 9.20 3.66 -14.66
CA HIS A 30 9.56 4.97 -15.23
C HIS A 30 8.51 5.48 -16.23
N TRP A 31 7.94 4.60 -17.05
CA TRP A 31 6.91 4.96 -18.03
C TRP A 31 5.60 5.41 -17.37
N GLU A 32 5.31 4.87 -16.20
CA GLU A 32 4.17 5.26 -15.35
C GLU A 32 4.48 6.46 -14.44
N GLY A 33 5.71 7.00 -14.50
CA GLY A 33 6.12 8.20 -13.75
C GLY A 33 6.53 7.95 -12.29
N TYR A 34 6.73 6.70 -11.86
CA TYR A 34 7.18 6.40 -10.50
C TYR A 34 8.69 6.64 -10.35
N ALA A 35 9.10 7.47 -9.40
CA ALA A 35 10.50 7.73 -9.08
C ALA A 35 11.13 6.64 -8.20
N SER A 36 10.31 5.83 -7.51
CA SER A 36 10.78 4.74 -6.64
C SER A 36 9.75 3.63 -6.47
N ILE A 37 10.21 2.46 -6.00
CA ILE A 37 9.33 1.35 -5.61
C ILE A 37 8.34 1.78 -4.52
N SER A 38 8.79 2.62 -3.58
CA SER A 38 7.92 3.13 -2.50
C SER A 38 6.76 3.95 -3.05
N GLU A 39 7.00 4.79 -4.06
CA GLU A 39 5.96 5.59 -4.71
C GLU A 39 4.97 4.71 -5.49
N LEU A 40 5.45 3.68 -6.18
CA LEU A 40 4.59 2.68 -6.83
C LEU A 40 3.66 2.01 -5.81
N ILE A 41 4.21 1.55 -4.68
CA ILE A 41 3.45 0.89 -3.63
C ILE A 41 2.44 1.86 -3.01
N GLU A 42 2.85 3.09 -2.68
CA GLU A 42 1.97 4.12 -2.14
C GLU A 42 0.80 4.42 -3.09
N ALA A 43 1.08 4.68 -4.37
CA ALA A 43 0.07 4.98 -5.37
C ALA A 43 -0.92 3.82 -5.54
N ALA A 44 -0.42 2.58 -5.59
CA ALA A 44 -1.25 1.38 -5.67
C ALA A 44 -2.13 1.21 -4.42
N THR A 45 -1.56 1.37 -3.22
CA THR A 45 -2.31 1.31 -1.95
C THR A 45 -3.38 2.39 -1.90
N LEU A 46 -3.07 3.64 -2.24
CA LEU A 46 -4.05 4.74 -2.23
C LEU A 46 -5.14 4.57 -3.30
N ARG A 47 -4.81 3.96 -4.45
CA ARG A 47 -5.81 3.59 -5.47
C ARG A 47 -6.84 2.63 -4.90
N GLU A 48 -6.38 1.64 -4.12
CA GLU A 48 -7.26 0.67 -3.47
C GLU A 48 -8.08 1.31 -2.34
N VAL A 49 -7.49 2.16 -1.52
CA VAL A 49 -8.21 2.94 -0.49
C VAL A 49 -9.35 3.76 -1.12
N ARG A 50 -9.10 4.41 -2.27
CA ARG A 50 -10.14 5.14 -3.02
C ARG A 50 -11.22 4.20 -3.57
N ARG A 51 -10.86 3.00 -4.03
CA ARG A 51 -11.83 1.98 -4.48
C ARG A 51 -12.73 1.55 -3.33
N LEU A 52 -12.17 1.31 -2.15
CA LEU A 52 -12.92 0.97 -0.94
C LEU A 52 -13.82 2.12 -0.49
N ALA A 53 -13.35 3.37 -0.54
CA ALA A 53 -14.17 4.54 -0.22
C ALA A 53 -15.40 4.64 -1.14
N ARG A 54 -15.21 4.45 -2.46
CA ARG A 54 -16.33 4.41 -3.42
C ARG A 54 -17.33 3.31 -3.11
N LYS A 55 -16.86 2.12 -2.75
CA LYS A 55 -17.71 0.95 -2.52
C LYS A 55 -18.40 0.95 -1.16
N TYR A 56 -17.74 1.43 -0.11
CA TYR A 56 -18.14 1.23 1.27
C TYR A 56 -18.28 2.50 2.10
N ASN A 57 -17.83 3.66 1.60
CA ASN A 57 -17.85 4.92 2.36
C ASN A 57 -18.54 6.05 1.59
N HIS A 58 -19.49 5.74 0.69
CA HIS A 58 -20.21 6.73 -0.12
C HIS A 58 -19.28 7.74 -0.83
N ASN A 59 -18.12 7.25 -1.29
CA ASN A 59 -17.07 8.07 -1.91
C ASN A 59 -16.50 9.18 -1.01
N ARG A 60 -16.70 9.11 0.31
CA ARG A 60 -16.09 10.01 1.30
C ARG A 60 -14.69 9.51 1.69
N THR A 61 -13.83 10.44 2.10
CA THR A 61 -12.52 10.12 2.69
C THR A 61 -12.67 9.37 4.01
N TRP A 62 -11.69 8.54 4.34
CA TRP A 62 -11.65 7.81 5.61
C TRP A 62 -11.12 8.70 6.73
N GLU A 63 -11.71 8.60 7.92
CA GLU A 63 -11.15 9.20 9.12
C GLU A 63 -9.84 8.46 9.51
N PRO A 64 -8.75 9.16 9.84
CA PRO A 64 -7.48 8.53 10.18
C PRO A 64 -7.58 7.66 11.44
N ALA A 65 -7.03 6.44 11.37
CA ALA A 65 -6.86 5.59 12.54
C ALA A 65 -5.49 5.85 13.21
N PRO A 66 -5.40 5.91 14.55
CA PRO A 66 -4.12 6.08 15.23
C PRO A 66 -3.21 4.85 15.06
N PRO A 67 -1.87 5.02 15.12
CA PRO A 67 -0.93 3.89 15.11
C PRO A 67 -1.24 2.87 16.20
N GLY A 68 -1.01 1.58 15.93
CA GLY A 68 -1.21 0.49 16.89
C GLY A 68 -2.65 -0.04 16.99
N THR A 69 -3.59 0.51 16.21
CA THR A 69 -4.98 0.02 16.17
C THR A 69 -5.18 -1.24 15.33
N LEU A 70 -4.22 -1.57 14.47
CA LEU A 70 -4.31 -2.68 13.53
C LEU A 70 -3.51 -3.89 14.01
N ARG A 71 -3.99 -5.10 13.69
CA ARG A 71 -3.23 -6.33 13.87
C ARG A 71 -1.94 -6.24 13.02
N PRO A 72 -0.76 -6.40 13.64
CA PRO A 72 0.49 -6.46 12.88
C PRO A 72 0.65 -7.83 12.18
N GLY A 73 1.40 -7.83 11.08
CA GLY A 73 1.81 -9.06 10.38
C GLY A 73 0.90 -9.48 9.23
N GLN A 74 1.36 -10.49 8.48
CA GLN A 74 0.55 -11.10 7.41
C GLN A 74 -0.50 -12.04 7.97
N ARG A 75 -1.51 -12.34 7.13
CA ARG A 75 -2.37 -13.49 7.37
C ARG A 75 -1.52 -14.77 7.44
N THR A 76 -1.79 -15.63 8.41
CA THR A 76 -1.18 -16.97 8.49
C THR A 76 -1.56 -17.79 7.26
N ARG A 77 -0.81 -18.85 6.97
CA ARG A 77 -1.16 -19.78 5.88
C ARG A 77 -2.54 -20.42 6.07
N GLU A 78 -2.96 -20.59 7.32
CA GLU A 78 -4.30 -21.09 7.67
C GLU A 78 -5.39 -20.04 7.40
N GLU A 79 -5.10 -18.75 7.58
CA GLU A 79 -5.99 -17.63 7.26
C GLU A 79 -6.11 -17.34 5.74
N GLN A 80 -5.31 -18.00 4.90
CA GLN A 80 -5.29 -17.84 3.44
C GLN A 80 -5.86 -19.04 2.66
N ARG A 81 -6.23 -20.13 3.34
CA ARG A 81 -6.91 -21.30 2.76
C ARG A 81 -8.42 -21.09 2.67
#